data_AF-A0A535RXW2-F1
#
_entry.id   AF-A0A535RXW2-F1
#
_cell.length_a   1.000
_cell.length_b   1.000
_cell.length_c   1.000
_cell.angle_alpha   90.00
_cell.angle_beta   90.00
_cell.angle_gamma   90.00
#
_symmetry.space_group_name_H-M   'P 1'
#
loop_
_entity.id
_entity.type
_entity.pdbx_description
1 polymer ?
#
loop_
_entity_poly.entity_id
_entity_poly.type
_entity_poly.pdbx_seq_one_letter_code
_entity_poly.pdbx_strand_id
1 'polypeptide(L)' 'MTINSPSDYDTFLSTFQVEDLASQLAGNLQSGLNACYECCDRYAGANKPALFWENKDGRSATYT' A
#
# COMPACT_ATOMS: atom_id res chain seq x y z
N MET A 1 -8.99 17.12 -12.09
CA MET A 1 -8.39 15.90 -11.54
C MET A 1 -7.29 15.48 -12.52
N THR A 2 -6.05 15.85 -12.24
CA THR A 2 -4.92 15.56 -13.11
C THR A 2 -4.51 14.12 -12.87
N ILE A 3 -4.75 13.25 -13.85
CA ILE A 3 -4.14 11.93 -13.90
C ILE A 3 -2.64 12.13 -14.15
N ASN A 4 -1.80 11.75 -13.20
CA ASN A 4 -0.36 11.71 -13.43
C ASN A 4 -0.13 10.59 -14.46
N SER A 5 0.36 10.94 -15.65
CA SER A 5 0.85 9.92 -16.59
C SER A 5 1.89 9.06 -15.88
N PRO A 6 1.93 7.73 -16.06
CA PRO A 6 3.00 6.92 -15.51
C PRO A 6 4.32 7.51 -16.01
N SER A 7 5.26 7.72 -15.09
CA SER A 7 6.62 8.07 -15.48
C SER A 7 7.09 7.03 -16.48
N ASP A 8 7.72 7.48 -17.55
CA ASP A 8 8.40 6.59 -18.48
C ASP A 8 9.32 5.65 -17.70
N TYR A 9 9.34 4.37 -18.07
CA TYR A 9 10.06 3.34 -17.34
C TYR A 9 11.57 3.62 -17.30
N ASP A 10 12.12 4.15 -18.40
CA ASP A 10 13.54 4.55 -18.46
C ASP A 10 13.85 5.69 -17.49
N THR A 11 12.91 6.63 -17.35
CA THR A 11 13.02 7.70 -16.35
C THR A 11 13.00 7.12 -14.94
N PHE A 12 12.03 6.26 -14.63
CA PHE A 12 11.94 5.59 -13.32
C PHE A 12 13.23 4.85 -12.97
N LEU A 13 13.79 4.07 -13.91
CA LEU A 13 15.04 3.35 -13.70
C LEU A 13 16.21 4.29 -13.41
N SER A 14 16.33 5.39 -14.16
CA SER A 14 17.43 6.35 -14.00
C SER A 14 17.39 7.14 -12.69
N THR A 15 16.20 7.26 -12.08
CA THR A 15 16.00 8.06 -10.86
C THR A 15 15.67 7.23 -9.62
N PHE A 16 15.50 5.91 -9.73
CA PHE A 16 15.11 5.07 -8.60
C PHE A 16 16.14 5.13 -7.46
N GLN A 17 15.68 5.43 -6.25
CA GLN A 17 16.46 5.38 -5.00
C GLN A 17 15.68 4.57 -3.96
N VAL A 18 16.37 3.71 -3.18
CA VAL A 18 15.72 2.87 -2.16
C VAL A 18 15.18 3.73 -1.01
N GLU A 19 15.83 4.85 -0.76
CA GLU A 19 15.50 5.83 0.27
C GLU A 19 14.11 6.44 0.04
N ASP A 20 13.74 6.66 -1.23
CA ASP A 20 12.41 7.17 -1.60
C ASP A 20 11.32 6.14 -1.26
N LEU A 21 11.60 4.85 -1.41
CA LEU A 21 10.69 3.78 -0.98
C LEU A 21 10.65 3.68 0.54
N ALA A 22 11.80 3.74 1.21
CA ALA A 22 11.88 3.69 2.66
C ALA A 22 11.08 4.83 3.32
N SER A 23 11.04 6.01 2.70
CA SER A 23 10.26 7.16 3.17
C SER A 23 8.74 6.96 3.15
N GLN A 24 8.24 5.98 2.41
CA GLN A 24 6.81 5.67 2.29
C GLN A 24 6.33 4.64 3.35
N LEU A 25 7.26 4.01 4.05
CA LEU A 25 6.97 3.08 5.14
C LEU A 25 6.81 3.84 6.46
N ALA A 26 5.99 3.30 7.36
CA ALA A 26 5.91 3.83 8.72
C ALA A 26 7.07 3.33 9.62
N GLY A 27 7.58 2.13 9.33
CA GLY A 27 8.76 1.53 9.95
C GLY A 27 10.05 1.86 9.20
N ASN A 28 11.12 1.14 9.53
CA ASN A 28 12.44 1.40 8.97
C ASN A 28 13.12 0.10 8.48
N LEU A 29 13.77 0.17 7.33
CA LEU A 29 14.38 -1.01 6.69
C LEU A 29 15.59 -1.57 7.48
N GLN A 30 16.25 -0.76 8.30
CA GLN A 30 17.41 -1.17 9.10
C GLN A 30 17.06 -1.53 10.54
N SER A 31 16.20 -0.76 11.20
CA SER A 31 15.86 -0.95 12.61
C SER A 31 14.61 -1.79 12.86
N GLY A 32 13.81 -2.04 11.81
CA GLY A 32 12.66 -2.94 11.86
C GLY A 32 11.38 -2.29 11.35
N LEU A 33 10.51 -3.14 10.80
CA LEU A 33 9.18 -2.80 10.34
C LEU A 33 8.22 -3.95 10.63
N ASN A 34 6.93 -3.66 10.69
CA ASN A 34 5.88 -4.66 10.91
C ASN A 34 4.90 -4.64 9.73
N ALA A 35 4.80 -5.76 9.00
CA ALA A 35 3.95 -5.85 7.82
C ALA A 35 2.45 -5.64 8.12
N CYS A 36 1.96 -6.11 9.28
CA CYS A 36 0.57 -5.86 9.69
C CYS A 36 0.34 -4.37 9.93
N TYR A 37 1.28 -3.68 10.57
CA TYR A 37 1.19 -2.24 10.78
C TYR A 37 1.22 -1.47 9.45
N GLU A 38 2.09 -1.87 8.51
CA GLU A 38 2.23 -1.22 7.20
C GLU A 38 1.02 -1.39 6.29
N CYS A 39 0.29 -2.51 6.41
CA CYS A 39 -0.81 -2.84 5.49
C CYS A 39 -2.20 -2.72 6.13
N CYS A 40 -2.30 -2.81 7.46
CA CYS A 40 -3.56 -2.87 8.19
C CYS A 40 -3.63 -1.79 9.26
N ASP A 41 -2.80 -1.86 10.32
CA ASP A 41 -3.05 -1.10 11.55
C ASP A 41 -2.98 0.41 11.33
N ARG A 42 -2.02 0.90 10.51
CA ARG A 42 -1.91 2.35 10.23
C ARG A 42 -3.05 2.91 9.40
N TYR A 43 -3.85 2.04 8.78
CA TYR A 43 -5.03 2.39 8.00
C TYR A 43 -6.35 2.11 8.73
N ALA A 44 -6.31 1.44 9.88
CA ALA A 44 -7.47 1.17 10.70
C ALA A 44 -8.14 2.46 11.20
N GLY A 45 -9.46 2.43 11.37
CA GLY A 45 -10.25 3.58 11.86
C GLY A 45 -10.63 4.61 10.79
N ALA A 46 -10.15 4.47 9.56
CA ALA A 46 -10.56 5.35 8.44
C ALA A 46 -11.97 5.06 7.90
N ASN A 47 -12.65 4.00 8.38
CA ASN A 47 -13.93 3.50 7.87
C ASN A 47 -13.95 3.33 6.34
N LYS A 48 -12.83 2.85 5.78
CA LYS A 48 -12.67 2.55 4.35
C LYS A 48 -12.60 1.03 4.16
N PRO A 49 -13.30 0.46 3.17
CA PRO A 49 -13.15 -0.95 2.82
C PRO A 49 -11.69 -1.32 2.51
N ALA A 50 -11.18 -2.34 3.19
CA ALA A 50 -9.86 -2.94 2.97
C ALA A 50 -9.95 -4.28 2.22
N LEU A 51 -11.07 -5.00 2.35
CA LEU A 51 -11.30 -6.27 1.68
C LEU A 51 -12.76 -6.43 1.26
N PHE A 52 -12.97 -6.70 -0.03
CA PHE A 52 -14.21 -7.30 -0.53
C PHE A 52 -13.99 -8.82 -0.62
N TRP A 53 -14.71 -9.56 0.20
CA TRP A 53 -14.59 -11.01 0.30
C TRP A 53 -15.76 -11.68 -0.41
N GLU A 54 -15.45 -12.70 -1.20
CA GLU A 54 -16.41 -13.58 -1.86
C GLU A 54 -16.06 -15.03 -1.53
N ASN A 55 -17.06 -15.87 -1.30
CA ASN A 55 -16.86 -17.28 -0.98
C ASN A 55 -17.45 -18.22 -2.03
N LYS A 56 -17.07 -19.50 -1.94
CA LYS A 56 -17.52 -20.56 -2.86
C LYS A 56 -19.04 -20.78 -2.90
N ASP A 57 -19.76 -20.34 -1.87
CA ASP A 57 -21.21 -20.48 -1.72
C ASP A 57 -21.95 -19.22 -2.20
N GLY A 58 -21.24 -18.26 -2.81
CA GLY A 58 -21.80 -17.01 -3.32
C GLY A 58 -22.10 -15.97 -2.23
N ARG A 59 -21.49 -16.09 -1.04
CA ARG A 59 -21.61 -15.09 0.03
C ARG A 59 -20.53 -14.03 -0.13
N SER A 60 -20.95 -12.78 0.07
CA SER A 60 -20.08 -11.60 0.03
C SER A 60 -19.99 -10.93 1.41
N ALA A 61 -18.86 -10.28 1.70
CA ALA A 61 -18.71 -9.41 2.86
C ALA A 61 -17.69 -8.29 2.57
N THR A 62 -17.82 -7.17 3.28
CA THR A 62 -16.85 -6.07 3.23
C THR A 62 -16.22 -5.89 4.60
N TYR A 63 -14.90 -5.87 4.66
CA TYR A 63 -14.13 -5.62 5.88
C TYR A 63 -13.41 -4.28 5.78
N THR A 64 -13.39 -3.56 6.89
CA THR A 64 -12.81 -2.21 7.04
C THR A 64 -11.75 -2.19 8.12
#